data_AF-A0A1A2NAG6-F1
#
_entry.id   AF-A0A1A2NAG6-F1
#
_cell.length_a   1.000
_cell.length_b   1.000
_cell.length_c   1.000
_cell.angle_alpha   90.00
_cell.angle_beta   90.00
_cell.angle_gamma   90.00
#
_symmetry.space_group_name_H-M   'P 1'
#
loop_
_entity.id
_entity.type
_entity.pdbx_description
1 polymer ?
#
loop_
_entity_poly.entity_id
_entity_poly.type
_entity_poly.pdbx_seq_one_letter_code
_entity_poly.pdbx_strand_id
1 'polypeptide(L)'
;MQFENLSFGELVGAAGGDPWAVNQSLQAGSPFQISQLAEAFHAAGRCSAEAEHSFEQARKRFDAAWNHQDGDHPINGSAEVERLTKSLGLQTEQLPKIGDDLENIAGVLAAAQKEGAAEIALLERQLRLLDKLITAAKKDLQEPLDAKSRAQLEALIRDAHADADDDTRDALKQMNSIRDVYTRSLHQAQANGNLTPQDAQAVSEFKPAGFGDGQGPPPSDPRITGPAGDPRHEQNTYDLQDQFSDGQGPTFGGDPRDGFPRSPASELAQGPPGSRPLPTGTAIGPDGHRYAFFSHPDGTHIPGYNQFATNGDVWDYSDPNHPVKVGDLPGIYQASGVYDPATNQMVVIGNTSNREGDLQRGMWVSGPIDPRNPNGWINNLQRVGNVNLPGDRESQVIKLQGGGFMLVGATKDGPVQAISAATPQGLMSAAPVTIMDQGRMPSVYGPTITGTSLNPQTGLETINLRLSTWTGAAYDPNTWTTTFNVQH
;
A
#
# COMPACT_ATOMS: atom_id res chain seq x y z
N MET A 1 -6.68 -7.22 37.44
CA MET A 1 -5.82 -6.39 38.33
C MET A 1 -6.71 -5.43 39.08
N GLN A 2 -6.39 -5.05 40.32
CA GLN A 2 -7.20 -4.12 41.11
C GLN A 2 -6.28 -3.24 41.96
N PHE A 3 -6.53 -1.93 41.94
CA PHE A 3 -5.83 -0.89 42.69
C PHE A 3 -6.85 -0.16 43.58
N GLU A 4 -6.42 0.39 44.72
CA GLU A 4 -7.29 1.10 45.65
C GLU A 4 -7.48 2.57 45.26
N ASN A 5 -6.46 3.19 44.67
CA ASN A 5 -6.39 4.61 44.36
C ASN A 5 -6.23 4.91 42.88
N LEU A 6 -5.80 3.94 42.08
CA LEU A 6 -5.65 4.06 40.62
C LEU A 6 -6.81 3.39 39.90
N SER A 7 -7.27 3.96 38.79
CA SER A 7 -8.30 3.36 37.94
C SER A 7 -7.70 2.82 36.66
N PHE A 8 -8.02 1.57 36.31
CA PHE A 8 -7.60 0.96 35.05
C PHE A 8 -8.02 1.80 33.83
N GLY A 9 -9.27 2.29 33.82
CA GLY A 9 -9.79 3.09 32.71
C GLY A 9 -9.12 4.46 32.59
N GLU A 10 -8.71 5.06 33.70
CA GLU A 10 -7.98 6.34 33.69
C GLU A 10 -6.55 6.14 33.17
N LEU A 11 -5.85 5.10 33.63
CA LEU A 11 -4.50 4.76 33.15
C LEU A 11 -4.48 4.50 31.64
N VAL A 12 -5.43 3.70 31.14
CA VAL A 12 -5.59 3.44 29.69
C VAL A 12 -5.93 4.73 28.93
N GLY A 13 -6.83 5.55 29.47
CA GLY A 13 -7.22 6.83 28.87
C GLY A 13 -6.05 7.82 28.80
N ALA A 14 -5.26 7.93 29.86
CA ALA A 14 -4.10 8.83 29.96
C ALA A 14 -2.92 8.38 29.10
N ALA A 15 -2.77 7.06 28.89
CA ALA A 15 -1.79 6.49 27.98
C ALA A 15 -2.21 6.64 26.50
N GLY A 16 -3.51 6.84 26.22
CA GLY A 16 -4.05 6.90 24.87
C GLY A 16 -4.24 5.52 24.22
N GLY A 17 -4.23 4.45 25.01
CA GLY A 17 -4.34 3.06 24.56
C GLY A 17 -4.12 2.04 25.68
N ASP A 18 -4.45 0.78 25.41
CA ASP A 18 -4.41 -0.30 26.41
C ASP A 18 -3.17 -1.21 26.19
N PRO A 19 -2.07 -1.03 26.97
CA PRO A 19 -0.89 -1.89 26.87
C PRO A 19 -1.19 -3.36 27.20
N TRP A 20 -2.15 -3.63 28.09
CA TRP A 20 -2.54 -4.99 28.45
C TRP A 20 -3.26 -5.69 27.31
N ALA A 21 -4.10 -4.98 26.56
CA ALA A 21 -4.74 -5.50 25.36
C ALA A 21 -3.72 -5.81 24.25
N VAL A 22 -2.70 -4.96 24.06
CA VAL A 22 -1.60 -5.22 23.11
C VAL A 22 -0.80 -6.46 23.52
N ASN A 23 -0.52 -6.64 24.81
CA ASN A 23 0.14 -7.86 25.27
C ASN A 23 -0.77 -9.08 25.10
N GLN A 24 -2.04 -8.99 25.48
CA GLN A 24 -3.00 -10.08 25.38
C GLN A 24 -3.13 -10.58 23.94
N SER A 25 -3.14 -9.67 22.97
CA SER A 25 -3.15 -10.05 21.57
C SER A 25 -1.88 -10.85 21.21
N LEU A 26 -0.68 -10.35 21.56
CA LEU A 26 0.58 -11.07 21.31
C LEU A 26 0.56 -12.48 21.92
N GLN A 27 0.06 -12.62 23.15
CA GLN A 27 -0.04 -13.91 23.84
C GLN A 27 -1.02 -14.89 23.19
N ALA A 28 -2.00 -14.39 22.41
CA ALA A 28 -2.95 -15.26 21.72
C ALA A 28 -2.36 -15.95 20.48
N GLY A 29 -1.19 -15.53 20.01
CA GLY A 29 -0.46 -16.21 18.93
C GLY A 29 0.18 -17.53 19.36
N SER A 30 0.40 -18.44 18.41
CA SER A 30 0.99 -19.76 18.67
C SER A 30 2.31 -19.97 17.92
N PRO A 31 3.47 -19.64 18.52
CA PRO A 31 4.79 -19.97 17.95
C PRO A 31 4.92 -21.46 17.60
N PHE A 32 4.33 -22.33 18.43
CA PHE A 32 4.38 -23.77 18.23
C PHE A 32 3.64 -24.25 16.97
N GLN A 33 2.50 -23.63 16.64
CA GLN A 33 1.78 -23.96 15.40
C GLN A 33 2.54 -23.48 14.16
N ILE A 34 3.14 -22.29 14.21
CA ILE A 34 3.96 -21.74 13.12
C ILE A 34 5.20 -22.60 12.90
N SER A 35 5.85 -23.05 13.96
CA SER A 35 7.00 -23.96 13.88
C SER A 35 6.63 -25.35 13.33
N GLN A 36 5.46 -25.91 13.66
CA GLN A 36 4.99 -27.16 13.06
C GLN A 36 4.74 -27.02 11.54
N LEU A 37 4.22 -25.87 11.11
CA LEU A 37 4.05 -25.59 9.69
C LEU A 37 5.42 -25.50 8.99
N ALA A 38 6.38 -24.82 9.62
CA ALA A 38 7.75 -24.74 9.12
C ALA A 38 8.38 -26.13 8.93
N GLU A 39 8.20 -27.02 9.91
CA GLU A 39 8.68 -28.40 9.85
C GLU A 39 8.03 -29.18 8.69
N ALA A 40 6.75 -28.95 8.41
CA ALA A 40 6.05 -29.54 7.27
C ALA A 40 6.63 -29.07 5.93
N PHE A 41 6.97 -27.78 5.80
CA PHE A 41 7.64 -27.24 4.61
C PHE A 41 9.06 -27.79 4.42
N HIS A 42 9.83 -27.93 5.52
CA HIS A 42 11.13 -28.61 5.47
C HIS A 42 11.00 -30.09 5.06
N ALA A 43 9.99 -30.80 5.58
CA ALA A 43 9.74 -32.19 5.21
C ALA A 43 9.35 -32.34 3.74
N ALA A 44 8.48 -31.46 3.24
CA ALA A 44 8.09 -31.41 1.83
C ALA A 44 9.29 -31.11 0.91
N GLY A 45 10.17 -30.17 1.28
CA GLY A 45 11.41 -29.90 0.55
C GLY A 45 12.34 -31.12 0.45
N ARG A 46 12.49 -31.89 1.54
CA ARG A 46 13.27 -33.14 1.54
C ARG A 46 12.65 -34.22 0.65
N CYS A 47 11.34 -34.43 0.74
CA CYS A 47 10.63 -35.41 -0.09
C CYS A 47 10.66 -35.06 -1.58
N SER A 48 10.57 -33.78 -1.93
CA SER A 48 10.64 -33.33 -3.33
C SER A 48 12.05 -33.45 -3.91
N ALA A 49 13.12 -33.19 -3.14
CA ALA A 49 14.49 -33.44 -3.59
C ALA A 49 14.77 -34.94 -3.83
N GLU A 50 14.20 -35.82 -3.01
CA GLU A 50 14.31 -37.27 -3.14
C GLU A 50 13.46 -37.83 -4.31
N ALA A 51 12.29 -37.23 -4.54
CA ALA A 51 11.42 -37.52 -5.69
C ALA A 51 12.00 -37.01 -7.01
N GLU A 52 12.61 -35.82 -7.04
CA GLU A 52 13.32 -35.26 -8.20
C GLU A 52 14.53 -36.12 -8.58
N HIS A 53 15.33 -36.56 -7.60
CA HIS A 53 16.44 -37.47 -7.84
C HIS A 53 15.96 -38.86 -8.32
N SER A 54 14.84 -39.36 -7.79
CA SER A 54 14.22 -40.61 -8.25
C SER A 54 13.62 -40.48 -9.65
N PHE A 55 13.06 -39.32 -9.98
CA PHE A 55 12.50 -38.98 -11.28
C PHE A 55 13.59 -38.76 -12.33
N GLU A 56 14.71 -38.11 -11.99
CA GLU A 56 15.89 -38.03 -12.86
C GLU A 56 16.54 -39.39 -13.08
N GLN A 57 16.62 -40.24 -12.05
CA GLN A 57 17.09 -41.62 -12.21
C GLN A 57 16.13 -42.42 -13.09
N ALA A 58 14.81 -42.25 -12.93
CA ALA A 58 13.81 -42.86 -13.80
C ALA A 58 13.96 -42.35 -15.23
N ARG A 59 14.15 -41.05 -15.45
CA ARG A 59 14.40 -40.41 -16.75
C ARG A 59 15.68 -40.94 -17.41
N LYS A 60 16.79 -41.04 -16.67
CA LYS A 60 18.06 -41.60 -17.17
C LYS A 60 17.94 -43.09 -17.51
N ARG A 61 17.15 -43.86 -16.73
CA ARG A 61 16.83 -45.27 -17.05
C ARG A 61 15.90 -45.37 -18.27
N PHE A 62 14.99 -44.41 -18.45
CA PHE A 62 14.06 -44.34 -19.57
C PHE A 62 14.78 -43.94 -20.87
N ASP A 63 15.64 -42.91 -20.84
CA ASP A 63 16.51 -42.50 -21.95
C ASP A 63 17.47 -43.62 -22.38
N ALA A 64 17.97 -44.43 -21.43
CA ALA A 64 18.84 -45.57 -21.73
C ALA A 64 18.08 -46.80 -22.26
N ALA A 65 16.78 -46.92 -21.99
CA ALA A 65 15.96 -48.08 -22.38
C ALA A 65 15.20 -47.86 -23.70
N TRP A 66 15.13 -46.62 -24.20
CA TRP A 66 14.30 -46.29 -25.36
C TRP A 66 15.05 -46.44 -26.69
N ASN A 67 15.07 -47.68 -27.21
CA ASN A 67 15.33 -47.97 -28.62
C ASN A 67 14.01 -47.90 -29.41
N HIS A 68 14.00 -47.13 -30.50
CA HIS A 68 12.83 -46.85 -31.32
C HIS A 68 12.33 -48.11 -32.03
N GLN A 69 11.21 -48.67 -31.61
CA GLN A 69 10.29 -49.40 -32.49
C GLN A 69 8.90 -49.55 -31.86
N ASP A 70 7.92 -49.03 -32.60
CA ASP A 70 6.48 -49.27 -32.52
C ASP A 70 5.73 -48.62 -31.35
N GLY A 71 5.01 -47.54 -31.71
CA GLY A 71 4.29 -46.64 -30.82
C GLY A 71 2.98 -47.19 -30.30
N ASP A 72 2.82 -47.12 -28.98
CA ASP A 72 1.72 -46.42 -28.31
C ASP A 72 2.10 -46.19 -26.83
N HIS A 73 1.74 -45.01 -26.28
CA HIS A 73 2.06 -44.55 -24.93
C HIS A 73 1.03 -45.05 -23.89
N PRO A 74 1.44 -45.74 -22.80
CA PRO A 74 0.60 -45.87 -21.61
C PRO A 74 1.13 -45.06 -20.42
N ILE A 75 0.18 -44.47 -19.68
CA ILE A 75 0.23 -43.97 -18.29
C ILE A 75 0.58 -42.49 -18.01
N ASN A 76 0.93 -41.68 -19.01
CA ASN A 76 1.25 -40.25 -18.78
C ASN A 76 0.06 -39.30 -18.94
N GLY A 77 -1.14 -39.80 -19.25
CA GLY A 77 -2.23 -39.00 -19.81
C GLY A 77 -3.23 -38.37 -18.84
N SER A 78 -2.88 -38.17 -17.56
CA SER A 78 -3.75 -37.36 -16.70
C SER A 78 -3.46 -35.88 -16.96
N ALA A 79 -4.40 -35.20 -17.61
CA ALA A 79 -4.37 -33.75 -17.81
C ALA A 79 -4.27 -32.98 -16.48
N GLU A 80 -4.69 -33.58 -15.36
CA GLU A 80 -4.52 -33.02 -14.02
C GLU A 80 -3.10 -33.17 -13.48
N VAL A 81 -2.37 -34.23 -13.85
CA VAL A 81 -0.97 -34.41 -13.44
C VAL A 81 -0.05 -33.51 -14.26
N GLU A 82 -0.23 -33.38 -15.58
CA GLU A 82 0.52 -32.38 -16.36
C GLU A 82 0.21 -30.94 -15.93
N ARG A 83 -1.04 -30.66 -15.55
CA ARG A 83 -1.45 -29.33 -15.08
C ARG A 83 -0.89 -29.02 -13.69
N LEU A 84 -0.89 -29.99 -12.78
CA LEU A 84 -0.32 -29.84 -11.43
C LEU A 84 1.21 -29.74 -11.48
N THR A 85 1.88 -30.51 -12.34
CA THR A 85 3.33 -30.40 -12.55
C THR A 85 3.74 -29.11 -13.29
N LYS A 86 2.90 -28.60 -14.21
CA LYS A 86 3.13 -27.28 -14.83
C LYS A 86 2.79 -26.11 -13.90
N SER A 87 1.78 -26.23 -13.03
CA SER A 87 1.43 -25.19 -12.05
C SER A 87 2.41 -25.15 -10.87
N LEU A 88 3.05 -26.27 -10.56
CA LEU A 88 4.07 -26.41 -9.53
C LEU A 88 5.47 -26.42 -10.14
N GLY A 89 5.78 -25.47 -11.02
CA GLY A 89 7.17 -25.13 -11.39
C GLY A 89 7.98 -24.57 -10.21
N LEU A 90 7.83 -25.16 -9.02
CA LEU A 90 8.52 -24.82 -7.80
C LEU A 90 9.94 -25.38 -7.91
N GLN A 91 10.92 -24.48 -7.84
CA GLN A 91 12.27 -24.88 -7.51
C GLN A 91 12.23 -25.63 -6.18
N THR A 92 12.65 -26.88 -6.16
CA THR A 92 12.79 -27.74 -4.98
C THR A 92 13.61 -27.09 -3.85
N GLU A 93 14.36 -26.04 -4.17
CA GLU A 93 15.10 -25.17 -3.26
C GLU A 93 14.26 -24.12 -2.49
N GLN A 94 13.01 -23.84 -2.87
CA GLN A 94 12.18 -22.80 -2.25
C GLN A 94 11.41 -23.28 -1.02
N LEU A 95 10.96 -24.54 -0.99
CA LEU A 95 10.19 -25.08 0.14
C LEU A 95 10.96 -25.05 1.47
N PRO A 96 12.26 -25.40 1.53
CA PRO A 96 13.04 -25.22 2.77
C PRO A 96 13.17 -23.76 3.19
N LYS A 97 13.23 -22.81 2.25
CA LYS A 97 13.33 -21.36 2.55
C LYS A 97 12.04 -20.80 3.15
N ILE A 98 10.88 -21.32 2.74
CA ILE A 98 9.59 -21.04 3.39
C ILE A 98 9.61 -21.57 4.84
N GLY A 99 10.15 -22.77 5.05
CA GLY A 99 10.38 -23.32 6.38
C GLY A 99 11.24 -22.39 7.24
N ASP A 100 12.38 -21.92 6.72
CA ASP A 100 13.27 -20.99 7.41
C ASP A 100 12.56 -19.66 7.78
N ASP A 101 11.77 -19.10 6.87
CA ASP A 101 10.99 -17.88 7.10
C ASP A 101 9.94 -18.07 8.22
N LEU A 102 9.25 -19.22 8.23
CA LEU A 102 8.26 -19.57 9.26
C LEU A 102 8.90 -19.84 10.63
N GLU A 103 10.03 -20.53 10.69
CA GLU A 103 10.80 -20.73 11.93
C GLU A 103 11.25 -19.38 12.51
N ASN A 104 11.72 -18.47 11.65
CA ASN A 104 12.10 -17.13 12.07
C ASN A 104 10.91 -16.34 12.63
N ILE A 105 9.74 -16.36 11.97
CA ILE A 105 8.51 -15.74 12.50
C ILE A 105 8.12 -16.34 13.85
N ALA A 106 8.17 -17.67 13.99
CA ALA A 106 7.86 -18.34 15.25
C ALA A 106 8.82 -17.91 16.37
N GLY A 107 10.11 -17.81 16.07
CA GLY A 107 11.13 -17.34 17.00
C GLY A 107 10.89 -15.89 17.44
N VAL A 108 10.59 -14.99 16.51
CA VAL A 108 10.31 -13.58 16.79
C VAL A 108 9.01 -13.43 17.59
N LEU A 109 7.96 -14.21 17.30
CA LEU A 109 6.73 -14.20 18.10
C LEU A 109 6.99 -14.66 19.53
N ALA A 110 7.76 -15.74 19.71
CA ALA A 110 8.10 -16.24 21.05
C ALA A 110 8.93 -15.23 21.85
N ALA A 111 9.87 -14.53 21.20
CA ALA A 111 10.63 -13.44 21.81
C ALA A 111 9.71 -12.28 22.20
N ALA A 112 8.84 -11.84 21.29
CA ALA A 112 7.88 -10.77 21.54
C ALA A 112 6.89 -11.11 22.67
N GLN A 113 6.41 -12.36 22.74
CA GLN A 113 5.57 -12.83 23.85
C GLN A 113 6.30 -12.77 25.19
N LYS A 114 7.57 -13.20 25.22
CA LYS A 114 8.39 -13.17 26.45
C LYS A 114 8.66 -11.73 26.89
N GLU A 115 9.05 -10.87 25.97
CA GLU A 115 9.35 -9.45 26.25
C GLU A 115 8.09 -8.69 26.67
N GLY A 116 6.96 -8.90 25.98
CA GLY A 116 5.69 -8.26 26.33
C GLY A 116 5.16 -8.68 27.69
N ALA A 117 5.29 -9.97 28.05
CA ALA A 117 4.94 -10.45 29.38
C ALA A 117 5.83 -9.82 30.48
N ALA A 118 7.13 -9.65 30.20
CA ALA A 118 8.05 -9.01 31.13
C ALA A 118 7.75 -7.52 31.33
N GLU A 119 7.42 -6.81 30.25
CA GLU A 119 7.05 -5.39 30.26
C GLU A 119 5.77 -5.15 31.08
N ILE A 120 4.72 -5.94 30.82
CA ILE A 120 3.49 -5.85 31.61
C ILE A 120 3.75 -6.18 33.07
N ALA A 121 4.53 -7.22 33.39
CA ALA A 121 4.85 -7.54 34.77
C ALA A 121 5.63 -6.43 35.49
N LEU A 122 6.49 -5.69 34.77
CA LEU A 122 7.19 -4.51 35.27
C LEU A 122 6.21 -3.37 35.58
N LEU A 123 5.35 -3.01 34.62
CA LEU A 123 4.31 -2.00 34.77
C LEU A 123 3.41 -2.32 35.97
N GLU A 124 2.92 -3.55 36.07
CA GLU A 124 2.06 -3.97 37.18
C GLU A 124 2.71 -3.79 38.55
N ARG A 125 4.02 -4.05 38.63
CA ARG A 125 4.78 -3.90 39.88
C ARG A 125 4.93 -2.42 40.24
N GLN A 126 5.21 -1.55 39.26
CA GLN A 126 5.32 -0.11 39.47
C GLN A 126 3.99 0.49 39.91
N LEU A 127 2.89 0.18 39.22
CA LEU A 127 1.56 0.67 39.57
C LEU A 127 1.14 0.22 40.98
N ARG A 128 1.46 -1.01 41.39
CA ARG A 128 1.19 -1.47 42.77
C ARG A 128 2.03 -0.75 43.82
N LEU A 129 3.25 -0.33 43.48
CA LEU A 129 4.09 0.46 44.37
C LEU A 129 3.50 1.86 44.55
N LEU A 130 3.14 2.51 43.45
CA LEU A 130 2.54 3.84 43.44
C LEU A 130 1.18 3.84 44.16
N ASP A 131 0.34 2.84 43.93
CA ASP A 131 -0.95 2.70 44.62
C ASP A 131 -0.78 2.58 46.15
N LYS A 132 0.21 1.81 46.62
CA LYS A 132 0.53 1.69 48.05
C LYS A 132 1.09 3.00 48.62
N LEU A 133 1.90 3.72 47.85
CA LEU A 133 2.44 5.03 48.24
C LEU A 133 1.28 6.03 48.43
N ILE A 134 0.31 6.03 47.52
CA ILE A 134 -0.89 6.88 47.62
C ILE A 134 -1.71 6.49 48.86
N THR A 135 -1.95 5.20 49.11
CA THR A 135 -2.65 4.75 50.33
C THR A 135 -1.94 5.24 51.60
N ALA A 136 -0.61 5.11 51.67
CA ALA A 136 0.18 5.55 52.82
C ALA A 136 0.10 7.08 53.02
N ALA A 137 0.29 7.86 51.95
CA ALA A 137 0.20 9.32 52.00
C ALA A 137 -1.20 9.80 52.39
N LYS A 138 -2.26 9.16 51.88
CA LYS A 138 -3.66 9.44 52.27
C LYS A 138 -3.92 9.14 53.74
N LYS A 139 -3.28 8.09 54.29
CA LYS A 139 -3.38 7.76 55.71
C LYS A 139 -2.68 8.82 56.57
N ASP A 140 -1.46 9.22 56.21
CA ASP A 140 -0.71 10.25 56.95
C ASP A 140 -1.42 11.62 56.92
N LEU A 141 -2.15 11.93 55.86
CA LEU A 141 -2.98 13.15 55.75
C LEU A 141 -4.14 13.22 56.78
N GLN A 142 -4.47 12.12 57.44
CA GLN A 142 -5.49 12.07 58.50
C GLN A 142 -4.93 12.58 59.84
N GLU A 143 -3.61 12.66 59.99
CA GLU A 143 -2.95 13.16 61.20
C GLU A 143 -3.01 14.71 61.29
N PRO A 144 -2.89 15.29 62.50
CA PRO A 144 -2.80 16.73 62.68
C PRO A 144 -1.43 17.26 62.21
N LEU A 145 -1.34 17.58 60.92
CA LEU A 145 -0.13 18.10 60.26
C LEU A 145 -0.14 19.63 60.17
N ASP A 146 1.05 20.23 60.15
CA ASP A 146 1.19 21.63 59.73
C ASP A 146 0.89 21.81 58.23
N ALA A 147 0.69 23.07 57.81
CA ALA A 147 0.32 23.39 56.43
C ALA A 147 1.37 22.94 55.40
N LYS A 148 2.66 22.92 55.77
CA LYS A 148 3.75 22.55 54.86
C LYS A 148 3.77 21.04 54.66
N SER A 149 3.72 20.25 55.72
CA SER A 149 3.70 18.79 55.64
C SER A 149 2.46 18.28 54.91
N ARG A 150 1.29 18.90 55.15
CA ARG A 150 0.07 18.59 54.39
C ARG A 150 0.25 18.85 52.89
N ALA A 151 0.75 20.03 52.52
CA ALA A 151 0.98 20.37 51.11
C ALA A 151 2.00 19.43 50.42
N GLN A 152 3.02 18.96 51.16
CA GLN A 152 4.00 18.00 50.65
C GLN A 152 3.38 16.63 50.37
N LEU A 153 2.53 16.11 51.26
CA LEU A 153 1.84 14.83 51.03
C LEU A 153 0.82 14.92 49.89
N GLU A 154 0.10 16.03 49.78
CA GLU A 154 -0.81 16.26 48.65
C GLU A 154 -0.06 16.36 47.32
N ALA A 155 1.14 16.96 47.31
CA ALA A 155 2.01 16.96 46.14
C ALA A 155 2.48 15.55 45.80
N LEU A 156 2.95 14.77 46.78
CA LEU A 156 3.38 13.39 46.60
C LEU A 156 2.28 12.51 45.98
N ILE A 157 1.02 12.68 46.40
CA ILE A 157 -0.11 11.95 45.81
C ILE A 157 -0.31 12.34 44.34
N ARG A 158 -0.27 13.64 44.01
CA ARG A 158 -0.40 14.09 42.62
C ARG A 158 0.75 13.59 41.75
N ASP A 159 1.97 13.65 42.26
CA ASP A 159 3.16 13.18 41.54
C ASP A 159 3.07 11.66 41.31
N ALA A 160 2.64 10.89 42.31
CA ALA A 160 2.44 9.44 42.16
C ALA A 160 1.34 9.07 41.14
N HIS A 161 0.30 9.90 40.99
CA HIS A 161 -0.69 9.73 39.92
C HIS A 161 -0.09 10.04 38.55
N ALA A 162 0.68 11.13 38.43
CA ALA A 162 1.35 11.48 37.18
C ALA A 162 2.36 10.41 36.76
N ASP A 163 3.15 9.89 37.70
CA ASP A 163 4.09 8.79 37.47
C ASP A 163 3.36 7.52 36.98
N ALA A 164 2.17 7.22 37.51
CA ALA A 164 1.39 6.06 37.08
C ALA A 164 0.89 6.21 35.63
N ASP A 165 0.46 7.41 35.24
CA ASP A 165 0.06 7.72 33.87
C ASP A 165 1.27 7.65 32.91
N ASP A 166 2.41 8.18 33.32
CA ASP A 166 3.66 8.17 32.56
C ASP A 166 4.20 6.74 32.37
N ASP A 167 4.27 5.95 33.45
CA ASP A 167 4.66 4.53 33.40
C ASP A 167 3.75 3.73 32.45
N THR A 168 2.43 3.97 32.49
CA THR A 168 1.47 3.29 31.60
C THR A 168 1.68 3.70 30.14
N ARG A 169 1.96 4.98 29.88
CA ARG A 169 2.23 5.49 28.53
C ARG A 169 3.53 4.92 27.97
N ASP A 170 4.57 4.81 28.79
CA ASP A 170 5.86 4.25 28.37
C ASP A 170 5.77 2.74 28.14
N ALA A 171 5.05 2.01 28.99
CA ALA A 171 4.75 0.60 28.75
C ALA A 171 3.96 0.39 27.45
N LEU A 172 2.99 1.27 27.13
CA LEU A 172 2.28 1.20 25.84
C LEU A 172 3.21 1.43 24.65
N LYS A 173 4.13 2.40 24.71
CA LYS A 173 5.14 2.61 23.67
C LYS A 173 6.02 1.37 23.51
N GLN A 174 6.47 0.78 24.61
CA GLN A 174 7.32 -0.40 24.59
C GLN A 174 6.57 -1.62 24.04
N MET A 175 5.32 -1.82 24.43
CA MET A 175 4.46 -2.89 23.91
C MET A 175 4.21 -2.74 22.40
N ASN A 176 3.99 -1.52 21.92
CA ASN A 176 3.87 -1.26 20.48
C ASN A 176 5.19 -1.58 19.76
N SER A 177 6.34 -1.14 20.29
CA SER A 177 7.67 -1.45 19.73
C SER A 177 7.91 -2.96 19.60
N ILE A 178 7.57 -3.74 20.64
CA ILE A 178 7.67 -5.21 20.64
C ILE A 178 6.79 -5.82 19.55
N ARG A 179 5.53 -5.36 19.45
CA ARG A 179 4.60 -5.81 18.40
C ARG A 179 5.09 -5.45 16.99
N ASP A 180 5.73 -4.30 16.83
CA ASP A 180 6.19 -3.83 15.52
C ASP A 180 7.44 -4.60 15.04
N VAL A 181 8.29 -5.06 15.96
CA VAL A 181 9.37 -6.00 15.64
C VAL A 181 8.79 -7.30 15.07
N TYR A 182 7.78 -7.87 15.72
CA TYR A 182 7.10 -9.07 15.21
C TYR A 182 6.42 -8.84 13.85
N THR A 183 5.70 -7.73 13.70
CA THR A 183 4.99 -7.40 12.46
C THR A 183 5.95 -7.17 11.28
N ARG A 184 7.10 -6.54 11.53
CA ARG A 184 8.16 -6.41 10.52
C ARG A 184 8.72 -7.77 10.09
N SER A 185 8.92 -8.70 11.02
CA SER A 185 9.36 -10.05 10.68
C SER A 185 8.33 -10.79 9.83
N LEU A 186 7.04 -10.58 10.08
CA LEU A 186 5.96 -11.14 9.28
C LEU A 186 5.96 -10.58 7.85
N HIS A 187 6.07 -9.26 7.71
CA HIS A 187 6.15 -8.61 6.40
C HIS A 187 7.42 -8.96 5.63
N GLN A 188 8.55 -9.11 6.32
CA GLN A 188 9.80 -9.52 5.69
C GLN A 188 9.68 -10.93 5.11
N ALA A 189 9.10 -11.88 5.86
CA ALA A 189 8.84 -13.22 5.34
C ALA A 189 7.90 -13.19 4.12
N GLN A 190 6.87 -12.32 4.12
CA GLN A 190 5.99 -12.12 2.96
C GLN A 190 6.72 -11.49 1.75
N ALA A 191 7.67 -10.59 2.00
CA ALA A 191 8.42 -9.88 0.97
C ALA A 191 9.61 -10.68 0.39
N ASN A 192 10.09 -11.72 1.09
CA ASN A 192 11.21 -12.56 0.66
C ASN A 192 10.92 -13.37 -0.62
N GLY A 193 9.67 -13.36 -1.11
CA GLY A 193 9.27 -13.98 -2.39
C GLY A 193 9.24 -15.52 -2.36
N ASN A 194 9.48 -16.11 -1.18
CA ASN A 194 9.42 -17.56 -0.96
C ASN A 194 7.98 -18.04 -0.75
N LEU A 195 7.11 -17.19 -0.18
CA LEU A 195 5.70 -17.50 0.05
C LEU A 195 4.90 -17.22 -1.22
N THR A 196 4.17 -18.22 -1.73
CA THR A 196 3.17 -17.95 -2.77
C THR A 196 2.05 -17.07 -2.20
N PRO A 197 1.22 -16.40 -3.04
CA PRO A 197 0.07 -15.65 -2.55
C PRO A 197 -0.89 -16.47 -1.65
N GLN A 198 -0.96 -17.79 -1.89
CA GLN A 198 -1.74 -18.73 -1.06
C GLN A 198 -1.05 -19.02 0.27
N ASP A 199 0.29 -19.16 0.29
CA ASP A 199 1.05 -19.31 1.54
C ASP A 199 1.02 -18.04 2.38
N ALA A 200 1.06 -16.86 1.75
CA ALA A 200 0.92 -15.57 2.43
C ALA A 200 -0.46 -15.42 3.08
N GLN A 201 -1.52 -15.95 2.45
CA GLN A 201 -2.86 -16.01 3.00
C GLN A 201 -2.93 -16.98 4.19
N ALA A 202 -2.35 -18.18 4.08
CA ALA A 202 -2.26 -19.12 5.22
C ALA A 202 -1.44 -18.54 6.39
N VAL A 203 -0.37 -17.79 6.11
CA VAL A 203 0.41 -17.07 7.13
C VAL A 203 -0.43 -16.01 7.84
N SER A 204 -1.32 -15.32 7.11
CA SER A 204 -2.24 -14.34 7.69
C SER A 204 -3.30 -14.94 8.64
N GLU A 205 -3.59 -16.24 8.51
CA GLU A 205 -4.49 -16.98 9.43
C GLU A 205 -3.87 -17.23 10.81
N PHE A 206 -2.54 -17.13 10.95
CA PHE A 206 -1.86 -17.20 12.25
C PHE A 206 -1.79 -15.86 12.99
N LYS A 207 -2.36 -14.80 12.40
CA LYS A 207 -2.54 -13.50 13.06
C LYS A 207 -3.52 -13.67 14.23
N PRO A 208 -3.15 -13.31 15.48
CA PRO A 208 -4.04 -13.53 16.62
C PRO A 208 -5.32 -12.70 16.51
N ALA A 209 -6.47 -13.27 16.89
CA ALA A 209 -7.76 -12.61 16.80
C ALA A 209 -7.77 -11.27 17.57
N GLY A 210 -8.27 -10.21 16.95
CA GLY A 210 -8.27 -8.86 17.54
C GLY A 210 -7.00 -8.04 17.28
N PHE A 211 -5.99 -8.62 16.62
CA PHE A 211 -5.02 -7.80 15.90
C PHE A 211 -5.73 -7.07 14.74
N GLY A 212 -5.83 -5.75 14.82
CA GLY A 212 -5.79 -4.92 13.60
C GLY A 212 -4.48 -5.17 12.85
N ASP A 213 -4.27 -4.63 11.66
CA ASP A 213 -3.01 -4.77 10.89
C ASP A 213 -1.76 -4.19 11.59
N GLY A 214 -1.83 -3.94 12.89
CA GLY A 214 -0.97 -3.02 13.60
C GLY A 214 -1.23 -1.62 13.06
N GLN A 215 -1.84 -0.74 13.85
CA GLN A 215 -1.32 0.63 13.77
C GLN A 215 0.05 0.51 14.42
N GLY A 216 1.12 0.44 13.62
CA GLY A 216 2.48 0.66 14.11
C GLY A 216 2.57 2.03 14.83
N PRO A 217 3.76 2.62 15.02
CA PRO A 217 3.79 4.07 14.92
C PRO A 217 2.97 4.46 13.68
N PRO A 218 2.19 5.56 13.69
CA PRO A 218 1.60 6.07 12.46
C PRO A 218 2.73 5.98 11.42
N PRO A 219 2.52 5.32 10.26
CA PRO A 219 3.61 5.12 9.32
C PRO A 219 4.24 6.49 9.13
N SER A 220 5.55 6.62 9.36
CA SER A 220 6.20 7.88 9.05
C SER A 220 5.82 8.19 7.63
N ASP A 221 5.23 9.37 7.40
CA ASP A 221 4.75 9.70 6.07
C ASP A 221 5.91 9.47 5.09
N PRO A 222 5.72 8.67 4.03
CA PRO A 222 6.74 8.50 3.02
C PRO A 222 7.18 9.89 2.56
N ARG A 223 8.48 10.11 2.48
CA ARG A 223 9.05 11.43 2.23
C ARG A 223 9.67 11.48 0.85
N ILE A 224 9.06 12.26 -0.04
CA ILE A 224 9.64 12.56 -1.36
C ILE A 224 10.99 13.28 -1.17
N THR A 225 12.04 12.76 -1.80
CA THR A 225 13.40 13.33 -1.78
C THR A 225 13.79 13.94 -3.14
N GLY A 226 12.85 14.64 -3.78
CA GLY A 226 13.05 15.34 -5.06
C GLY A 226 14.12 16.45 -5.00
N PRO A 227 14.41 17.15 -6.12
CA PRO A 227 13.71 17.09 -7.41
C PRO A 227 14.06 15.83 -8.22
N ALA A 228 13.33 15.61 -9.32
CA ALA A 228 13.63 14.54 -10.26
C ALA A 228 14.94 14.80 -11.02
N GLY A 229 15.56 13.72 -11.49
CA GLY A 229 16.70 13.74 -12.39
C GLY A 229 16.41 14.43 -13.73
N ASP A 230 17.42 14.52 -14.59
CA ASP A 230 17.25 15.19 -15.88
C ASP A 230 16.32 14.39 -16.81
N PRO A 231 15.29 15.03 -17.40
CA PRO A 231 14.35 14.37 -18.28
C PRO A 231 15.04 13.92 -19.56
N ARG A 232 14.74 12.69 -19.98
CA ARG A 232 15.23 12.09 -21.23
C ARG A 232 14.08 11.97 -22.20
N HIS A 233 14.29 12.39 -23.45
CA HIS A 233 13.27 12.26 -24.49
C HIS A 233 12.90 10.78 -24.69
N GLU A 234 11.61 10.51 -24.79
CA GLU A 234 11.07 9.16 -24.97
C GLU A 234 10.43 9.01 -26.34
N GLN A 235 9.40 9.81 -26.65
CA GLN A 235 8.70 9.77 -27.93
C GLN A 235 7.97 11.09 -28.23
N ASN A 236 7.43 11.21 -29.44
CA ASN A 236 6.65 12.36 -29.92
C ASN A 236 5.46 11.98 -30.83
N THR A 237 4.91 10.80 -30.62
CA THR A 237 3.75 10.25 -31.33
C THR A 237 2.44 10.64 -30.66
N TYR A 238 2.34 10.53 -29.33
CA TYR A 238 1.10 10.79 -28.59
C TYR A 238 1.33 11.84 -27.49
N ASP A 239 0.33 12.69 -27.26
CA ASP A 239 0.18 13.34 -25.95
C ASP A 239 -0.34 12.36 -24.90
N LEU A 240 -0.32 12.80 -23.64
CA LEU A 240 -0.92 12.10 -22.49
C LEU A 240 -0.67 10.59 -22.52
N GLN A 241 0.58 10.19 -22.31
CA GLN A 241 0.92 8.77 -22.40
C GLN A 241 0.85 8.08 -21.04
N ASP A 242 -0.30 7.46 -20.75
CA ASP A 242 -0.54 6.77 -19.50
C ASP A 242 -0.22 5.28 -19.54
N GLN A 243 0.17 4.74 -18.39
CA GLN A 243 0.35 3.30 -18.19
C GLN A 243 0.12 2.94 -16.73
N PHE A 244 0.03 1.64 -16.46
CA PHE A 244 -0.07 1.12 -15.11
C PHE A 244 1.26 1.25 -14.36
N SER A 245 1.19 1.51 -13.06
CA SER A 245 2.36 1.77 -12.21
C SER A 245 3.24 0.55 -11.96
N ASP A 246 2.83 -0.64 -12.39
CA ASP A 246 3.64 -1.86 -12.39
C ASP A 246 4.32 -2.13 -13.75
N GLY A 247 4.11 -1.25 -14.74
CA GLY A 247 4.66 -1.36 -16.09
C GLY A 247 4.02 -2.46 -16.95
N GLN A 248 2.92 -3.07 -16.50
CA GLN A 248 2.25 -4.17 -17.19
C GLN A 248 0.95 -3.72 -17.86
N GLY A 249 0.54 -4.43 -18.92
CA GLY A 249 -0.67 -4.11 -19.68
C GLY A 249 -0.44 -3.08 -20.80
N PRO A 250 -1.51 -2.56 -21.41
CA PRO A 250 -1.41 -1.61 -22.50
C PRO A 250 -0.93 -0.24 -22.02
N THR A 251 -0.32 0.51 -22.94
CA THR A 251 -0.05 1.93 -22.80
C THR A 251 -1.14 2.71 -23.54
N PHE A 252 -1.67 3.74 -22.90
CA PHE A 252 -2.68 4.62 -23.44
C PHE A 252 -2.00 5.89 -23.96
N GLY A 253 -2.50 6.42 -25.07
CA GLY A 253 -2.05 7.70 -25.63
C GLY A 253 -3.27 8.55 -25.93
N GLY A 254 -3.16 9.86 -25.74
CA GLY A 254 -4.21 10.80 -26.13
C GLY A 254 -4.15 11.13 -27.62
N ASP A 255 -4.22 12.42 -27.93
CA ASP A 255 -4.17 12.91 -29.29
C ASP A 255 -2.79 12.63 -29.92
N PRO A 256 -2.79 12.04 -31.14
CA PRO A 256 -1.55 11.77 -31.83
C PRO A 256 -1.04 13.02 -32.54
N ARG A 257 0.26 13.09 -32.75
CA ARG A 257 0.88 14.00 -33.71
C ARG A 257 0.21 13.86 -35.08
N ASP A 258 0.08 14.98 -35.80
CA ASP A 258 -0.51 15.01 -37.13
C ASP A 258 0.01 13.88 -38.03
N GLY A 259 -0.91 13.13 -38.62
CA GLY A 259 -0.62 12.02 -39.53
C GLY A 259 -0.40 10.66 -38.86
N PHE A 260 -0.40 10.57 -37.53
CA PHE A 260 -0.38 9.30 -36.80
C PHE A 260 -1.80 8.84 -36.42
N PRO A 261 -2.07 7.51 -36.38
CA PRO A 261 -3.34 7.00 -35.89
C PRO A 261 -3.48 7.26 -34.38
N ARG A 262 -4.71 7.30 -33.87
CA ARG A 262 -4.95 7.33 -32.42
C ARG A 262 -4.47 6.04 -31.76
N SER A 263 -4.18 6.12 -30.46
CA SER A 263 -3.75 4.95 -29.68
C SER A 263 -4.80 3.85 -29.76
N PRO A 264 -4.47 2.65 -30.28
CA PRO A 264 -5.42 1.57 -30.40
C PRO A 264 -6.02 1.16 -29.05
N ALA A 265 -5.22 1.19 -27.98
CA ALA A 265 -5.69 0.86 -26.64
C ALA A 265 -6.69 1.91 -26.13
N SER A 266 -6.42 3.20 -26.32
CA SER A 266 -7.33 4.26 -25.89
C SER A 266 -8.67 4.18 -26.64
N GLU A 267 -8.65 3.92 -27.95
CA GLU A 267 -9.87 3.85 -28.79
C GLU A 267 -10.85 2.72 -28.39
N LEU A 268 -10.40 1.73 -27.59
CA LEU A 268 -11.30 0.73 -27.03
C LEU A 268 -12.21 1.31 -25.93
N ALA A 269 -11.81 2.39 -25.26
CA ALA A 269 -12.63 3.13 -24.31
C ALA A 269 -13.63 4.06 -25.03
N GLN A 270 -14.67 3.47 -25.60
CA GLN A 270 -15.67 4.18 -26.40
C GLN A 270 -16.42 5.24 -25.60
N GLY A 271 -16.52 6.46 -26.15
CA GLY A 271 -17.29 7.56 -25.58
C GLY A 271 -18.62 7.84 -26.30
N PRO A 272 -19.31 8.92 -25.91
CA PRO A 272 -20.45 9.43 -26.67
C PRO A 272 -20.13 9.67 -28.15
N PRO A 273 -21.12 9.60 -29.07
CA PRO A 273 -20.89 9.86 -30.49
C PRO A 273 -20.22 11.21 -30.74
N GLY A 274 -19.16 11.23 -31.56
CA GLY A 274 -18.41 12.44 -31.90
C GLY A 274 -17.30 12.81 -30.89
N SER A 275 -17.19 12.08 -29.78
CA SER A 275 -16.08 12.24 -28.83
C SER A 275 -14.88 11.35 -29.16
N ARG A 276 -13.78 11.55 -28.44
CA ARG A 276 -12.60 10.68 -28.47
C ARG A 276 -12.03 10.48 -27.07
N PRO A 277 -11.45 9.32 -26.75
CA PRO A 277 -10.84 9.07 -25.45
C PRO A 277 -9.51 9.81 -25.31
N LEU A 278 -9.34 10.54 -24.21
CA LEU A 278 -8.06 11.04 -23.72
C LEU A 278 -7.79 10.39 -22.36
N PRO A 279 -6.68 9.66 -22.18
CA PRO A 279 -6.37 9.03 -20.90
C PRO A 279 -6.01 10.09 -19.85
N THR A 280 -6.51 9.90 -18.63
CA THR A 280 -6.28 10.83 -17.50
C THR A 280 -5.59 10.18 -16.31
N GLY A 281 -5.51 8.85 -16.30
CA GLY A 281 -4.82 8.09 -15.27
C GLY A 281 -5.10 6.61 -15.34
N THR A 282 -4.44 5.87 -14.44
CA THR A 282 -4.64 4.43 -14.25
C THR A 282 -4.71 4.08 -12.77
N ALA A 283 -5.20 2.88 -12.46
CA ALA A 283 -5.14 2.28 -11.14
C ALA A 283 -4.92 0.76 -11.26
N ILE A 284 -4.16 0.21 -10.31
CA ILE A 284 -4.21 -1.22 -10.01
C ILE A 284 -5.25 -1.42 -8.90
N GLY A 285 -6.29 -2.19 -9.23
CA GLY A 285 -7.40 -2.57 -8.39
C GLY A 285 -7.12 -3.79 -7.50
N PRO A 286 -8.14 -4.27 -6.76
CA PRO A 286 -8.07 -5.57 -6.07
C PRO A 286 -7.76 -6.68 -7.07
N ASP A 287 -7.12 -7.75 -6.60
CA ASP A 287 -6.77 -8.94 -7.41
C ASP A 287 -6.00 -8.65 -8.72
N GLY A 288 -5.34 -7.49 -8.80
CA GLY A 288 -4.58 -7.07 -9.98
C GLY A 288 -5.44 -6.52 -11.12
N HIS A 289 -6.71 -6.17 -10.86
CA HIS A 289 -7.56 -5.52 -11.87
C HIS A 289 -6.91 -4.23 -12.40
N ARG A 290 -7.08 -3.94 -13.68
CA ARG A 290 -6.37 -2.83 -14.36
C ARG A 290 -7.36 -1.77 -14.82
N TYR A 291 -7.54 -0.72 -14.03
CA TYR A 291 -8.47 0.36 -14.37
C TYR A 291 -7.77 1.50 -15.10
N ALA A 292 -8.30 1.91 -16.25
CA ALA A 292 -7.88 3.09 -16.98
C ALA A 292 -9.01 4.14 -16.96
N PHE A 293 -8.61 5.40 -16.81
CA PHE A 293 -9.51 6.55 -16.65
C PHE A 293 -9.43 7.41 -17.91
N PHE A 294 -10.57 7.88 -18.41
CA PHE A 294 -10.62 8.68 -19.63
C PHE A 294 -11.53 9.89 -19.50
N SER A 295 -11.19 10.94 -20.26
CA SER A 295 -12.11 11.97 -20.71
C SER A 295 -12.54 11.71 -22.15
N HIS A 296 -13.71 12.23 -22.54
CA HIS A 296 -14.28 12.08 -23.88
C HIS A 296 -14.67 13.44 -24.49
N PRO A 297 -13.71 14.33 -24.78
CA PRO A 297 -14.00 15.59 -25.44
C PRO A 297 -14.48 15.41 -26.89
N ASP A 298 -15.42 16.25 -27.30
CA ASP A 298 -15.99 16.33 -28.65
C ASP A 298 -15.34 17.43 -29.53
N GLY A 299 -14.43 18.21 -28.94
CA GLY A 299 -13.75 19.34 -29.60
C GLY A 299 -14.48 20.68 -29.48
N THR A 300 -15.60 20.74 -28.76
CA THR A 300 -16.33 21.98 -28.51
C THR A 300 -15.52 22.91 -27.59
N HIS A 301 -15.27 24.14 -28.06
CA HIS A 301 -14.64 25.18 -27.24
C HIS A 301 -15.70 26.06 -26.57
N ILE A 302 -15.69 26.10 -25.24
CA ILE A 302 -16.51 27.02 -24.44
C ILE A 302 -15.56 27.92 -23.63
N PRO A 303 -15.59 29.25 -23.83
CA PRO A 303 -14.73 30.17 -23.07
C PRO A 303 -14.85 29.99 -21.56
N GLY A 304 -13.71 29.93 -20.87
CA GLY A 304 -13.64 29.73 -19.42
C GLY A 304 -13.73 28.27 -18.96
N TYR A 305 -13.78 27.31 -19.89
CA TYR A 305 -13.78 25.88 -19.61
C TYR A 305 -12.64 25.17 -20.36
N ASN A 306 -12.00 24.21 -19.69
CA ASN A 306 -11.03 23.31 -20.29
C ASN A 306 -11.76 22.31 -21.21
N GLN A 307 -11.66 22.53 -22.52
CA GLN A 307 -12.29 21.72 -23.56
C GLN A 307 -11.77 20.27 -23.66
N PHE A 308 -10.65 19.95 -22.99
CA PHE A 308 -10.06 18.61 -23.00
C PHE A 308 -10.49 17.78 -21.78
N ALA A 309 -11.03 18.45 -20.74
CA ALA A 309 -11.49 17.81 -19.52
C ALA A 309 -13.01 17.68 -19.52
N THR A 310 -13.50 16.44 -19.60
CA THR A 310 -14.92 16.08 -19.45
C THR A 310 -15.12 15.30 -18.15
N ASN A 311 -16.38 14.96 -17.82
CA ASN A 311 -16.62 13.95 -16.79
C ASN A 311 -15.79 12.71 -17.12
N GLY A 312 -15.08 12.20 -16.12
CA GLY A 312 -14.29 11.00 -16.27
C GLY A 312 -15.16 9.77 -16.44
N ASP A 313 -14.62 8.72 -17.03
CA ASP A 313 -15.14 7.37 -16.91
C ASP A 313 -14.00 6.39 -16.62
N VAL A 314 -14.39 5.16 -16.26
CA VAL A 314 -13.44 4.11 -15.87
C VAL A 314 -13.71 2.87 -16.69
N TRP A 315 -12.63 2.25 -17.16
CA TRP A 315 -12.64 1.03 -17.95
C TRP A 315 -11.69 0.00 -17.34
N ASP A 316 -12.12 -1.25 -17.28
CA ASP A 316 -11.33 -2.39 -16.82
C ASP A 316 -10.63 -3.06 -18.00
N TYR A 317 -9.30 -2.94 -18.03
CA TYR A 317 -8.38 -3.49 -19.02
C TYR A 317 -7.66 -4.76 -18.53
N SER A 318 -8.22 -5.47 -17.55
CA SER A 318 -7.65 -6.75 -17.10
C SER A 318 -7.61 -7.79 -18.23
N ASP A 319 -8.59 -7.77 -19.14
CA ASP A 319 -8.43 -8.29 -20.50
C ASP A 319 -8.23 -7.12 -21.48
N PRO A 320 -7.00 -6.84 -21.92
CA PRO A 320 -6.71 -5.67 -22.75
C PRO A 320 -7.30 -5.76 -24.16
N ASN A 321 -7.73 -6.94 -24.61
CA ASN A 321 -8.38 -7.10 -25.91
C ASN A 321 -9.90 -6.85 -25.83
N HIS A 322 -10.49 -6.95 -24.64
CA HIS A 322 -11.92 -6.78 -24.42
C HIS A 322 -12.19 -5.96 -23.15
N PRO A 323 -11.76 -4.68 -23.10
CA PRO A 323 -11.96 -3.87 -21.92
C PRO A 323 -13.44 -3.63 -21.67
N VAL A 324 -13.82 -3.57 -20.39
CA VAL A 324 -15.21 -3.42 -19.95
C VAL A 324 -15.37 -2.08 -19.26
N LYS A 325 -16.37 -1.30 -19.67
CA LYS A 325 -16.71 -0.05 -18.97
C LYS A 325 -17.18 -0.37 -17.55
N VAL A 326 -16.50 0.21 -16.56
CA VAL A 326 -16.82 0.09 -15.14
C VAL A 326 -17.95 1.06 -14.78
N GLY A 327 -17.86 2.30 -15.24
CA GLY A 327 -18.87 3.34 -15.01
C GLY A 327 -18.35 4.76 -15.23
N ASP A 328 -19.23 5.74 -15.09
CA ASP A 328 -18.91 7.17 -15.21
C ASP A 328 -18.54 7.77 -13.85
N LEU A 329 -17.79 8.88 -13.86
CA LEU A 329 -17.37 9.67 -12.71
C LEU A 329 -17.97 11.09 -12.79
N PRO A 330 -19.27 11.27 -12.47
CA PRO A 330 -19.95 12.54 -12.64
C PRO A 330 -19.34 13.63 -11.74
N GLY A 331 -18.89 14.72 -12.34
CA GLY A 331 -18.28 15.85 -11.64
C GLY A 331 -16.84 15.61 -11.18
N ILE A 332 -16.19 14.54 -11.65
CA ILE A 332 -14.77 14.27 -11.43
C ILE A 332 -14.08 14.30 -12.79
N TYR A 333 -13.12 15.20 -12.93
CA TYR A 333 -12.40 15.45 -14.18
C TYR A 333 -10.93 15.04 -14.01
N GLN A 334 -10.24 14.64 -15.09
CA GLN A 334 -8.78 14.38 -15.06
C GLN A 334 -8.38 13.42 -13.92
N ALA A 335 -9.11 12.31 -13.83
CA ALA A 335 -9.09 11.43 -12.69
C ALA A 335 -8.02 10.33 -12.80
N SER A 336 -7.48 9.95 -11.65
CA SER A 336 -6.73 8.71 -11.45
C SER A 336 -7.21 8.02 -10.17
N GLY A 337 -6.78 6.78 -9.96
CA GLY A 337 -7.20 6.04 -8.77
C GLY A 337 -6.13 5.11 -8.21
N VAL A 338 -6.40 4.62 -7.02
CA VAL A 338 -5.56 3.64 -6.32
C VAL A 338 -6.44 2.76 -5.45
N TYR A 339 -6.10 1.48 -5.37
CA TYR A 339 -6.71 0.56 -4.40
C TYR A 339 -5.97 0.62 -3.06
N ASP A 340 -6.74 0.82 -1.99
CA ASP A 340 -6.25 0.69 -0.61
C ASP A 340 -6.66 -0.69 -0.05
N PRO A 341 -5.72 -1.64 0.07
CA PRO A 341 -6.03 -2.97 0.60
C PRO A 341 -6.30 -2.98 2.11
N ALA A 342 -5.86 -1.97 2.86
CA ALA A 342 -6.10 -1.91 4.31
C ALA A 342 -7.59 -1.68 4.61
N THR A 343 -8.25 -0.91 3.76
CA THR A 343 -9.69 -0.61 3.87
C THR A 343 -10.53 -1.39 2.86
N ASN A 344 -9.89 -2.07 1.91
CA ASN A 344 -10.53 -2.72 0.75
C ASN A 344 -11.38 -1.71 -0.04
N GLN A 345 -10.85 -0.51 -0.31
CA GLN A 345 -11.58 0.58 -0.99
C GLN A 345 -10.79 1.10 -2.19
N MET A 346 -11.50 1.60 -3.19
CA MET A 346 -10.91 2.43 -4.24
C MET A 346 -10.89 3.89 -3.79
N VAL A 347 -9.76 4.55 -3.99
CA VAL A 347 -9.59 6.00 -3.84
C VAL A 347 -9.45 6.59 -5.23
N VAL A 348 -10.23 7.61 -5.53
CA VAL A 348 -10.20 8.37 -6.79
C VAL A 348 -9.84 9.82 -6.47
N ILE A 349 -8.87 10.36 -7.21
CA ILE A 349 -8.47 11.77 -7.11
C ILE A 349 -8.62 12.39 -8.50
N GLY A 350 -9.23 13.56 -8.55
CA GLY A 350 -9.45 14.30 -9.78
C GLY A 350 -9.88 15.74 -9.52
N ASN A 351 -9.97 16.53 -10.58
CA ASN A 351 -10.42 17.90 -10.53
C ASN A 351 -11.91 17.98 -10.22
N THR A 352 -12.31 18.95 -9.40
CA THR A 352 -13.72 19.14 -9.00
C THR A 352 -14.54 19.93 -10.02
N SER A 353 -13.87 20.55 -10.99
CA SER A 353 -14.49 21.20 -12.14
C SER A 353 -13.53 21.20 -13.33
N ASN A 354 -14.04 21.51 -14.51
CA ASN A 354 -13.24 21.82 -15.70
C ASN A 354 -13.17 23.33 -15.98
N ARG A 355 -13.42 24.20 -14.98
CA ARG A 355 -13.31 25.64 -15.17
C ARG A 355 -11.85 26.06 -15.24
N GLU A 356 -11.51 26.91 -16.20
CA GLU A 356 -10.15 27.44 -16.30
C GLU A 356 -9.79 28.23 -15.04
N GLY A 357 -8.61 27.95 -14.48
CA GLY A 357 -8.12 28.59 -13.25
C GLY A 357 -8.65 27.98 -11.93
N ASP A 358 -9.56 27.01 -11.99
CA ASP A 358 -9.90 26.21 -10.81
C ASP A 358 -8.85 25.11 -10.60
N LEU A 359 -8.10 25.23 -9.52
CA LEU A 359 -7.01 24.31 -9.18
C LEU A 359 -7.42 23.26 -8.14
N GLN A 360 -8.70 23.15 -7.78
CA GLN A 360 -9.14 22.24 -6.73
C GLN A 360 -9.20 20.78 -7.22
N ARG A 361 -8.42 19.93 -6.55
CA ARG A 361 -8.49 18.46 -6.66
C ARG A 361 -9.22 17.87 -5.47
N GLY A 362 -10.27 17.11 -5.75
CA GLY A 362 -11.05 16.38 -4.76
C GLY A 362 -10.52 14.95 -4.60
N MET A 363 -10.86 14.35 -3.47
CA MET A 363 -10.71 12.92 -3.21
C MET A 363 -12.09 12.30 -2.98
N TRP A 364 -12.32 11.15 -3.61
CA TRP A 364 -13.49 10.30 -3.42
C TRP A 364 -13.05 8.90 -3.04
N VAL A 365 -13.79 8.26 -2.15
CA VAL A 365 -13.49 6.90 -1.65
C VAL A 365 -14.74 6.05 -1.81
N SER A 366 -14.60 4.83 -2.33
CA SER A 366 -15.71 3.89 -2.47
C SER A 366 -16.12 3.27 -1.12
N GLY A 367 -17.27 2.61 -1.05
CA GLY A 367 -17.47 1.57 -0.03
C GLY A 367 -16.47 0.39 -0.21
N PRO A 368 -16.36 -0.53 0.77
CA PRO A 368 -15.55 -1.73 0.61
C PRO A 368 -15.95 -2.53 -0.63
N ILE A 369 -14.96 -3.06 -1.36
CA ILE A 369 -15.20 -3.78 -2.61
C ILE A 369 -15.82 -5.14 -2.32
N ASP A 370 -16.92 -5.46 -3.00
CA ASP A 370 -17.51 -6.80 -3.01
C ASP A 370 -16.75 -7.68 -4.02
N PRO A 371 -16.08 -8.77 -3.60
CA PRO A 371 -15.35 -9.65 -4.52
C PRO A 371 -16.25 -10.30 -5.58
N ARG A 372 -17.57 -10.39 -5.34
CA ARG A 372 -18.53 -10.91 -6.33
C ARG A 372 -18.93 -9.88 -7.39
N ASN A 373 -18.63 -8.62 -7.13
CA ASN A 373 -18.88 -7.50 -8.04
C ASN A 373 -17.72 -6.51 -7.95
N PRO A 374 -16.53 -6.88 -8.44
CA PRO A 374 -15.31 -6.10 -8.26
C PRO A 374 -15.40 -4.72 -8.91
N ASN A 375 -16.24 -4.52 -9.92
CA ASN A 375 -16.48 -3.22 -10.56
C ASN A 375 -17.57 -2.39 -9.87
N GLY A 376 -18.27 -2.95 -8.87
CA GLY A 376 -19.37 -2.28 -8.18
C GLY A 376 -18.96 -1.07 -7.34
N TRP A 377 -17.67 -0.91 -7.02
CA TRP A 377 -17.15 0.18 -6.19
C TRP A 377 -17.48 1.56 -6.74
N ILE A 378 -17.56 1.71 -8.07
CA ILE A 378 -17.78 3.00 -8.74
C ILE A 378 -19.12 3.63 -8.36
N ASN A 379 -20.11 2.80 -8.04
CA ASN A 379 -21.47 3.25 -7.71
C ASN A 379 -21.60 3.83 -6.30
N ASN A 380 -20.57 3.67 -5.46
CA ASN A 380 -20.59 4.05 -4.04
C ASN A 380 -19.45 5.02 -3.69
N LEU A 381 -18.95 5.79 -4.66
CA LEU A 381 -17.94 6.82 -4.42
C LEU A 381 -18.51 7.97 -3.59
N GLN A 382 -17.86 8.26 -2.46
CA GLN A 382 -18.19 9.38 -1.59
C GLN A 382 -17.04 10.36 -1.54
N ARG A 383 -17.35 11.65 -1.71
CA ARG A 383 -16.36 12.71 -1.60
C ARG A 383 -15.90 12.85 -0.15
N VAL A 384 -14.61 12.79 0.10
CA VAL A 384 -14.02 12.91 1.45
C VAL A 384 -13.37 14.26 1.71
N GLY A 385 -12.91 14.97 0.67
CA GLY A 385 -12.33 16.30 0.81
C GLY A 385 -11.48 16.73 -0.37
N ASN A 386 -10.60 17.71 -0.15
CA ASN A 386 -9.61 18.16 -1.13
C ASN A 386 -8.22 17.67 -0.73
N VAL A 387 -7.44 17.22 -1.71
CA VAL A 387 -6.01 16.95 -1.49
C VAL A 387 -5.23 18.27 -1.47
N ASN A 388 -4.13 18.30 -0.73
CA ASN A 388 -3.29 19.50 -0.66
C ASN A 388 -2.28 19.56 -1.82
N LEU A 389 -2.76 19.30 -3.04
CA LEU A 389 -1.97 19.42 -4.28
C LEU A 389 -2.84 20.10 -5.34
N PRO A 390 -2.72 21.43 -5.50
CA PRO A 390 -3.49 22.15 -6.51
C PRO A 390 -3.04 21.77 -7.93
N GLY A 391 -3.96 21.85 -8.90
CA GLY A 391 -3.64 21.79 -10.32
C GLY A 391 -4.85 21.63 -11.23
N ASP A 392 -4.69 22.05 -12.49
CA ASP A 392 -5.69 22.04 -13.58
C ASP A 392 -5.26 21.15 -14.77
N ARG A 393 -4.28 20.27 -14.54
CA ARG A 393 -3.70 19.33 -15.49
C ARG A 393 -3.79 17.89 -14.95
N GLU A 394 -3.29 16.89 -15.66
CA GLU A 394 -3.42 15.50 -15.17
C GLU A 394 -2.67 15.28 -13.85
N SER A 395 -3.12 14.26 -13.13
CA SER A 395 -2.49 13.79 -11.89
C SER A 395 -2.62 12.29 -11.75
N GLN A 396 -1.65 11.66 -11.12
CA GLN A 396 -1.68 10.23 -10.85
C GLN A 396 -1.43 9.93 -9.37
N VAL A 397 -2.37 9.20 -8.77
CA VAL A 397 -2.21 8.62 -7.44
C VAL A 397 -1.75 7.17 -7.55
N ILE A 398 -0.81 6.78 -6.70
CA ILE A 398 -0.33 5.40 -6.60
C ILE A 398 -0.21 4.97 -5.13
N LYS A 399 -0.21 3.65 -4.93
CA LYS A 399 0.28 3.03 -3.70
C LYS A 399 1.78 2.83 -3.85
N LEU A 400 2.54 3.18 -2.83
CA LEU A 400 3.99 2.96 -2.79
C LEU A 400 4.31 1.54 -2.32
N GLN A 401 5.37 0.94 -2.87
CA GLN A 401 5.85 -0.39 -2.46
C GLN A 401 6.32 -0.41 -1.01
N GLY A 402 6.99 0.65 -0.54
CA GLY A 402 7.42 0.81 0.85
C GLY A 402 6.30 1.19 1.82
N GLY A 403 5.06 1.32 1.34
CA GLY A 403 3.89 1.71 2.13
C GLY A 403 3.51 3.17 1.99
N GLY A 404 2.21 3.46 2.18
CA GLY A 404 1.62 4.77 1.95
C GLY A 404 1.27 5.03 0.48
N PHE A 405 0.96 6.30 0.21
CA PHE A 405 0.39 6.78 -1.04
C PHE A 405 1.15 8.01 -1.50
N MET A 406 1.17 8.21 -2.82
CA MET A 406 1.72 9.40 -3.43
C MET A 406 0.79 9.88 -4.53
N LEU A 407 0.62 11.19 -4.62
CA LEU A 407 -0.04 11.87 -5.73
C LEU A 407 0.97 12.80 -6.39
N VAL A 408 1.15 12.65 -7.71
CA VAL A 408 1.88 13.61 -8.55
C VAL A 408 0.89 14.34 -9.45
N GLY A 409 1.12 15.63 -9.68
CA GLY A 409 0.23 16.45 -10.50
C GLY A 409 0.96 17.62 -11.15
N ALA A 410 0.39 18.09 -12.27
CA ALA A 410 0.84 19.29 -12.95
C ALA A 410 -0.16 20.44 -12.76
N THR A 411 0.33 21.66 -12.99
CA THR A 411 -0.48 22.88 -13.08
C THR A 411 -0.05 23.63 -14.34
N LYS A 412 -1.01 24.20 -15.06
CA LYS A 412 -0.74 25.07 -16.20
C LYS A 412 0.14 26.22 -15.74
N ASP A 413 1.24 26.46 -16.46
CA ASP A 413 2.21 27.51 -16.13
C ASP A 413 2.79 27.39 -14.69
N GLY A 414 2.69 26.20 -14.08
CA GLY A 414 3.30 25.85 -12.80
C GLY A 414 4.26 24.64 -12.88
N PRO A 415 4.90 24.28 -11.76
CA PRO A 415 5.77 23.11 -11.68
C PRO A 415 4.96 21.80 -11.65
N VAL A 416 5.66 20.68 -11.88
CA VAL A 416 5.18 19.36 -11.46
C VAL A 416 5.50 19.19 -9.98
N GLN A 417 4.49 18.86 -9.19
CA GLN A 417 4.62 18.66 -7.76
C GLN A 417 4.06 17.32 -7.35
N ALA A 418 4.52 16.81 -6.23
CA ALA A 418 3.97 15.61 -5.62
C ALA A 418 3.79 15.79 -4.10
N ILE A 419 2.85 15.03 -3.56
CA ILE A 419 2.63 14.86 -2.13
C ILE A 419 2.62 13.37 -1.81
N SER A 420 2.99 13.04 -0.57
CA SER A 420 3.02 11.66 -0.09
C SER A 420 2.55 11.60 1.36
N ALA A 421 1.88 10.51 1.71
CA ALA A 421 1.35 10.30 3.06
C ALA A 421 1.13 8.80 3.32
N ALA A 422 1.09 8.43 4.60
CA ALA A 422 0.84 7.06 5.05
C ALA A 422 -0.54 6.53 4.67
N THR A 423 -1.52 7.42 4.55
CA THR A 423 -2.92 7.11 4.25
C THR A 423 -3.43 8.02 3.14
N PRO A 424 -4.52 7.64 2.43
CA PRO A 424 -5.12 8.53 1.43
C PRO A 424 -5.53 9.88 2.04
N GLN A 425 -6.14 9.88 3.23
CA GLN A 425 -6.57 11.09 3.92
C GLN A 425 -5.39 12.00 4.30
N GLY A 426 -4.22 11.44 4.59
CA GLY A 426 -3.01 12.23 4.86
C GLY A 426 -2.59 13.11 3.67
N LEU A 427 -2.93 12.73 2.43
CA LEU A 427 -2.70 13.56 1.23
C LEU A 427 -3.48 14.90 1.28
N MET A 428 -4.51 15.01 2.12
CA MET A 428 -5.27 16.25 2.32
C MET A 428 -4.52 17.30 3.13
N SER A 429 -3.43 16.93 3.81
CA SER A 429 -2.59 17.83 4.60
C SER A 429 -1.10 17.79 4.23
N ALA A 430 -0.68 16.82 3.43
CA ALA A 430 0.70 16.66 2.99
C ALA A 430 1.22 17.91 2.26
N ALA A 431 2.47 18.29 2.49
CA ALA A 431 3.07 19.47 1.87
C ALA A 431 3.61 19.14 0.45
N PRO A 432 3.23 19.90 -0.60
CA PRO A 432 3.77 19.71 -1.93
C PRO A 432 5.28 19.85 -2.02
N VAL A 433 5.90 18.89 -2.70
CA VAL A 433 7.32 18.91 -3.07
C VAL A 433 7.42 19.12 -4.58
N THR A 434 8.23 20.10 -4.99
CA THR A 434 8.52 20.32 -6.41
C THR A 434 9.38 19.19 -6.97
N ILE A 435 8.85 18.50 -7.98
CA ILE A 435 9.52 17.39 -8.67
C ILE A 435 10.25 17.89 -9.91
N MET A 436 9.58 18.73 -10.70
CA MET A 436 10.13 19.33 -11.92
C MET A 436 9.70 20.78 -12.01
N ASP A 437 10.67 21.69 -12.11
CA ASP A 437 10.39 23.11 -12.29
C ASP A 437 10.20 23.49 -13.76
N GLN A 438 9.54 24.63 -13.98
CA GLN A 438 9.25 25.14 -15.32
C GLN A 438 10.47 25.55 -16.13
N GLY A 439 11.57 25.92 -15.47
CA GLY A 439 12.81 26.30 -16.13
C GLY A 439 13.53 25.09 -16.74
N ARG A 440 13.44 23.94 -16.07
CA ARG A 440 13.95 22.66 -16.57
C ARG A 440 13.01 22.01 -17.58
N MET A 441 11.70 22.05 -17.32
CA MET A 441 10.70 21.43 -18.18
C MET A 441 9.42 22.30 -18.29
N PRO A 442 9.32 23.16 -19.31
CA PRO A 442 8.13 23.98 -19.50
C PRO A 442 6.96 23.16 -20.05
N SER A 443 5.73 23.63 -19.81
CA SER A 443 4.50 23.13 -20.44
C SER A 443 4.18 21.65 -20.18
N VAL A 444 4.59 21.12 -19.03
CA VAL A 444 4.13 19.79 -18.60
C VAL A 444 2.63 19.86 -18.30
N TYR A 445 1.87 18.97 -18.92
CA TYR A 445 0.43 18.84 -18.67
C TYR A 445 0.04 17.43 -18.19
N GLY A 446 0.93 16.44 -18.21
CA GLY A 446 0.60 15.10 -17.74
C GLY A 446 1.78 14.35 -17.13
N PRO A 447 1.91 14.30 -15.80
CA PRO A 447 2.84 13.42 -15.12
C PRO A 447 2.23 12.03 -14.90
N THR A 448 2.91 10.98 -15.37
CA THR A 448 2.48 9.58 -15.25
C THR A 448 3.56 8.75 -14.56
N ILE A 449 3.22 8.01 -13.51
CA ILE A 449 4.07 7.00 -12.89
C ILE A 449 4.08 5.75 -13.76
N THR A 450 5.27 5.39 -14.24
CA THR A 450 5.47 4.26 -15.15
C THR A 450 5.97 2.99 -14.45
N GLY A 451 6.42 3.13 -13.21
CA GLY A 451 7.02 2.05 -12.42
C GLY A 451 7.53 2.56 -11.09
N THR A 452 7.65 1.67 -10.10
CA THR A 452 8.41 1.95 -8.87
C THR A 452 9.29 0.76 -8.49
N SER A 453 10.36 1.02 -7.74
CA SER A 453 11.28 -0.01 -7.25
C SER A 453 11.80 0.34 -5.86
N LEU A 454 11.41 -0.45 -4.86
CA LEU A 454 11.88 -0.31 -3.48
C LEU A 454 13.23 -1.03 -3.27
N ASN A 455 14.19 -0.32 -2.67
CA ASN A 455 15.36 -0.94 -2.05
C ASN A 455 15.01 -1.30 -0.59
N PRO A 456 14.81 -2.59 -0.24
CA PRO A 456 14.37 -2.98 1.10
C PRO A 456 15.44 -2.77 2.17
N GLN A 457 16.73 -2.66 1.80
CA GLN A 457 17.81 -2.41 2.75
C GLN A 457 17.87 -0.94 3.18
N THR A 458 17.53 -0.02 2.29
CA THR A 458 17.62 1.44 2.56
C THR A 458 16.25 2.10 2.76
N GLY A 459 15.15 1.40 2.46
CA GLY A 459 13.81 1.99 2.44
C GLY A 459 13.63 3.04 1.34
N LEU A 460 14.51 3.06 0.33
CA LEU A 460 14.47 4.05 -0.74
C LEU A 460 13.70 3.48 -1.92
N GLU A 461 12.56 4.08 -2.25
CA GLU A 461 11.74 3.73 -3.41
C GLU A 461 12.02 4.70 -4.56
N THR A 462 12.52 4.16 -5.67
CA THR A 462 12.71 4.92 -6.91
C THR A 462 11.41 4.94 -7.69
N ILE A 463 10.95 6.13 -8.03
CA ILE A 463 9.75 6.38 -8.83
C ILE A 463 10.17 6.70 -10.27
N ASN A 464 9.64 5.93 -11.23
CA ASN A 464 9.78 6.23 -12.65
C ASN A 464 8.63 7.15 -13.09
N LEU A 465 8.98 8.30 -13.63
CA LEU A 465 8.05 9.35 -14.00
C LEU A 465 8.17 9.64 -15.50
N ARG A 466 7.04 9.64 -16.20
CA ARG A 466 6.88 10.18 -17.53
C ARG A 466 6.25 11.57 -17.45
N LEU A 467 6.74 12.51 -18.25
CA LEU A 467 6.26 13.88 -18.35
C LEU A 467 5.79 14.13 -19.78
N SER A 468 4.49 14.34 -19.95
CA SER A 468 3.86 14.73 -21.22
C SER A 468 3.89 16.24 -21.38
N THR A 469 4.37 16.69 -22.53
CA THR A 469 4.62 18.09 -22.89
C THR A 469 4.16 18.38 -24.30
N TRP A 470 4.00 19.67 -24.59
CA TRP A 470 3.71 20.17 -25.92
C TRP A 470 4.44 21.49 -26.12
N THR A 471 5.01 21.69 -27.31
CA THR A 471 5.85 22.85 -27.64
C THR A 471 5.11 23.86 -28.54
N GLY A 472 4.84 25.05 -28.02
CA GLY A 472 4.65 26.27 -28.82
C GLY A 472 3.53 26.29 -29.86
N ALA A 473 3.74 26.97 -30.99
CA ALA A 473 2.66 27.44 -31.89
C ALA A 473 1.99 26.37 -32.76
N ALA A 474 2.56 25.16 -32.86
CA ALA A 474 2.01 24.04 -33.64
C ALA A 474 1.93 22.79 -32.75
N TYR A 475 0.90 21.96 -32.94
CA TYR A 475 0.71 20.76 -32.13
C TYR A 475 1.84 19.73 -32.37
N ASP A 476 2.71 19.56 -31.38
CA ASP A 476 3.86 18.63 -31.38
C ASP A 476 4.02 17.98 -29.99
N PRO A 477 3.30 16.87 -29.72
CA PRO A 477 3.31 16.24 -28.41
C PRO A 477 4.63 15.52 -28.17
N ASN A 478 5.16 15.59 -26.94
CA ASN A 478 6.40 14.93 -26.56
C ASN A 478 6.30 14.35 -25.15
N THR A 479 6.81 13.14 -24.94
CA THR A 479 7.01 12.57 -23.61
C THR A 479 8.48 12.41 -23.27
N TRP A 480 8.74 12.49 -21.97
CA TRP A 480 10.07 12.44 -21.38
C TRP A 480 10.06 11.57 -20.14
N THR A 481 11.10 10.79 -19.91
CA THR A 481 11.24 9.97 -18.70
C THR A 481 12.28 10.55 -17.75
N THR A 482 12.00 10.45 -16.45
CA THR A 482 12.92 10.82 -15.37
C THR A 482 12.63 9.95 -14.14
N THR A 483 13.42 10.09 -13.09
CA THR A 483 13.17 9.44 -11.81
C THR A 483 13.34 10.40 -10.64
N PHE A 484 12.65 10.12 -9.55
CA PHE A 484 12.87 10.73 -8.23
C PHE A 484 12.65 9.67 -7.16
N ASN A 485 13.03 9.94 -5.92
CA ASN A 485 12.93 8.94 -4.86
C ASN A 485 11.93 9.35 -3.77
N VAL A 486 11.42 8.34 -3.09
CA VAL A 486 10.63 8.43 -1.87
C VAL A 486 11.33 7.61 -0.79
N GLN A 487 11.51 8.21 0.39
CA GLN A 487 12.10 7.56 1.55
C GLN A 487 10.97 7.05 2.46
N HIS A 488 11.06 5.78 2.84
CA HIS A 488 10.17 5.12 3.79
C HIS A 488 10.81 4.99 5.16
#